data_AF-A0A852AGV4-F1
#
_entry.id   AF-A0A852AGV4-F1
#
_cell.length_a   1.000
_cell.length_b   1.000
_cell.length_c   1.000
_cell.angle_alpha   90.00
_cell.angle_beta   90.00
_cell.angle_gamma   90.00
#
_symmetry.space_group_name_H-M   'P 1'
#
loop_
_entity.id
_entity.type
_entity.pdbx_description
1 polymer ?
#
loop_
_entity_poly.entity_id
_entity_poly.type
_entity_poly.pdbx_seq_one_letter_code
_entity_poly.pdbx_strand_id
1 'polypeptide(L)'
;RRFRGGLDVTHGQTGSESVYCHFRDKEIMFHVSTKLPYTEGDAQQLQRKRHIGNDIVAIVFQDENTPFVPDMIASNFLHAFVVVQLEQGGAQGTLYKVSVTARDDVPFFGPPLPDPAVFRKVRARGCRWGALGTPAHAPTHPRTPQGPEFQEFLLTKLINAEYACYRAEKFAKLEVR
;
A
#
# COMPACT_ATOMS: atom_id res chain seq x y z
N ARG A 1 -13.95 -18.28 7.70
CA ARG A 1 -12.53 -18.19 8.16
C ARG A 1 -11.94 -16.99 7.43
N ARG A 2 -11.32 -16.01 8.11
CA ARG A 2 -10.80 -14.79 7.44
C ARG A 2 -9.66 -15.13 6.49
N PHE A 3 -9.48 -14.34 5.44
CA PHE A 3 -8.35 -14.48 4.52
C PHE A 3 -7.00 -14.30 5.24
N ARG A 4 -6.03 -15.18 4.98
CA ARG A 4 -4.75 -15.24 5.70
C ARG A 4 -3.53 -14.87 4.86
N GLY A 5 -3.66 -14.69 3.54
CA GLY A 5 -2.52 -14.37 2.67
C GLY A 5 -1.37 -15.38 2.69
N GLY A 6 -1.58 -16.62 3.15
CA GLY A 6 -0.50 -17.59 3.32
C GLY A 6 0.33 -17.41 4.61
N LEU A 7 -0.06 -16.50 5.51
CA LEU A 7 0.50 -16.39 6.85
C LEU A 7 0.03 -17.55 7.75
N ASP A 8 0.93 -18.00 8.61
CA ASP A 8 0.66 -18.99 9.65
C ASP A 8 -0.10 -18.35 10.82
N VAL A 9 -1.23 -18.97 11.19
CA VAL A 9 -2.08 -18.55 12.32
C VAL A 9 -2.18 -19.63 13.39
N THR A 10 -1.38 -20.69 13.26
CA THR A 10 -1.41 -21.88 14.12
C THR A 10 -0.15 -22.04 14.94
N HIS A 11 1.03 -21.82 14.36
CA HIS A 11 2.32 -22.10 15.01
C HIS A 11 3.21 -20.86 15.16
N GLY A 12 2.71 -19.67 14.80
CA GLY A 12 3.42 -18.40 14.95
C GLY A 12 4.65 -18.24 14.05
N GLN A 13 4.78 -19.02 12.98
CA GLN A 13 5.97 -19.04 12.11
C GLN A 13 6.11 -17.80 11.23
N THR A 14 5.06 -16.99 11.09
CA THR A 14 5.04 -15.79 10.25
C THR A 14 4.78 -14.52 11.04
N GLY A 15 5.22 -14.49 12.30
CA GLY A 15 4.99 -13.38 13.22
C GLY A 15 3.69 -13.52 14.01
N SER A 16 3.54 -12.68 15.04
CA SER A 16 2.39 -12.71 15.95
C SER A 16 1.21 -11.86 15.47
N GLU A 17 1.44 -10.91 14.58
CA GLU A 17 0.42 -9.99 14.08
C GLU A 17 0.72 -9.51 12.65
N SER A 18 -0.33 -9.05 11.96
CA SER A 18 -0.21 -8.33 10.70
C SER A 18 -1.32 -7.30 10.55
N VAL A 19 -1.29 -6.52 9.47
CA VAL A 19 -2.34 -5.58 9.10
C VAL A 19 -3.32 -6.26 8.14
N TYR A 20 -4.60 -6.15 8.46
CA TYR A 20 -5.69 -6.73 7.69
C TYR A 20 -6.84 -5.72 7.60
N CYS A 21 -7.52 -5.67 6.45
CA CYS A 21 -8.73 -4.88 6.31
C CYS A 21 -9.75 -5.52 5.37
N HIS A 22 -11.02 -5.12 5.53
CA HIS A 22 -12.08 -5.40 4.59
C HIS A 22 -12.42 -4.12 3.83
N PHE A 23 -12.37 -4.16 2.51
CA PHE A 23 -12.59 -3.00 1.65
C PHE A 23 -13.35 -3.40 0.38
N ARG A 24 -14.53 -2.80 0.15
CA ARG A 24 -15.40 -3.06 -1.01
C ARG A 24 -15.61 -4.55 -1.29
N ASP A 25 -16.04 -5.28 -0.25
CA ASP A 25 -16.29 -6.74 -0.28
C ASP A 25 -15.06 -7.59 -0.61
N LYS A 26 -13.85 -7.03 -0.44
CA LYS A 26 -12.58 -7.75 -0.54
C LYS A 26 -11.89 -7.80 0.81
N GLU A 27 -11.33 -8.95 1.12
CA GLU A 27 -10.44 -9.14 2.26
C GLU A 27 -8.99 -8.88 1.80
N ILE A 28 -8.28 -7.95 2.44
CA ILE A 28 -6.89 -7.59 2.10
C ILE A 28 -6.00 -7.93 3.29
N MET A 29 -5.00 -8.78 3.05
CA MET A 29 -3.96 -9.12 4.01
C MET A 29 -2.64 -8.49 3.57
N PHE A 30 -1.98 -7.76 4.48
CA PHE A 30 -0.68 -7.16 4.19
C PHE A 30 0.45 -8.05 4.70
N HIS A 31 1.50 -8.22 3.90
CA HIS A 31 2.76 -8.80 4.35
C HIS A 31 3.71 -7.68 4.82
N VAL A 32 3.60 -7.31 6.11
CA VAL A 32 4.41 -6.22 6.66
C VAL A 32 5.81 -6.74 7.01
N SER A 33 6.83 -6.29 6.28
CA SER A 33 8.22 -6.76 6.44
C SER A 33 8.75 -6.70 7.87
N THR A 34 8.40 -5.67 8.63
CA THR A 34 8.81 -5.48 10.02
C THR A 34 8.02 -6.33 11.03
N LYS A 35 6.88 -6.91 10.63
CA LYS A 35 6.08 -7.83 11.45
C LYS A 35 6.36 -9.30 11.13
N LEU A 36 6.97 -9.58 9.97
CA LEU A 36 7.48 -10.90 9.64
C LEU A 36 8.79 -11.19 10.42
N PRO A 37 9.05 -12.46 10.80
CA PRO A 37 10.23 -12.81 11.58
C PRO A 37 11.53 -12.34 10.94
N TYR A 38 12.45 -11.89 11.77
CA TYR A 38 13.84 -11.64 11.40
C TYR A 38 14.64 -12.93 11.63
N THR A 39 15.60 -13.22 10.76
CA THR A 39 16.41 -14.43 10.86
C THR A 39 17.86 -14.02 10.86
N GLU A 40 18.48 -14.10 12.03
CA GLU A 40 19.90 -13.78 12.18
C GLU A 40 20.75 -14.70 11.30
N GLY A 41 21.74 -14.13 10.61
CA GLY A 41 22.58 -14.85 9.65
C GLY A 41 21.98 -15.06 8.26
N ASP A 42 20.69 -14.78 8.05
CA ASP A 42 20.05 -14.81 6.72
C ASP A 42 20.04 -13.41 6.08
N ALA A 43 21.15 -13.05 5.44
CA ALA A 43 21.30 -11.76 4.77
C ALA A 43 20.23 -11.49 3.69
N GLN A 44 19.64 -12.54 3.10
CA GLN A 44 18.59 -12.41 2.08
C GLN A 44 17.18 -12.37 2.69
N GLN A 45 17.05 -12.62 3.99
CA GLN A 45 15.79 -12.69 4.72
C GLN A 45 14.72 -13.50 3.98
N LEU A 46 15.07 -14.73 3.58
CA LEU A 46 14.27 -15.61 2.73
C LEU A 46 12.86 -15.82 3.25
N GLN A 47 12.65 -15.88 4.57
CA GLN A 47 11.31 -15.99 5.16
C GLN A 47 10.43 -14.79 4.82
N ARG A 48 10.97 -13.57 4.89
CA ARG A 48 10.25 -12.34 4.50
C ARG A 48 10.04 -12.29 2.99
N LYS A 49 11.10 -12.59 2.24
CA LYS A 49 11.12 -12.56 0.77
C LYS A 49 10.16 -13.59 0.18
N ARG A 50 9.93 -14.74 0.83
CA ARG A 50 8.95 -15.74 0.40
C ARG A 50 7.52 -15.22 0.44
N HIS A 51 7.16 -14.34 1.36
CA HIS A 51 5.83 -13.74 1.38
C HIS A 51 5.78 -12.55 0.43
N ILE A 52 6.58 -11.51 0.71
CA ILE A 52 6.54 -10.24 -0.03
C ILE A 52 6.97 -10.41 -1.49
N GLY A 53 7.99 -11.22 -1.75
CA GLY A 53 8.49 -11.47 -3.09
C GLY A 53 7.56 -12.33 -3.96
N ASN A 54 6.51 -12.91 -3.38
CA ASN A 54 5.46 -13.62 -4.11
C ASN A 54 4.15 -12.80 -4.22
N ASP A 55 4.13 -11.58 -3.69
CA ASP A 55 3.04 -10.64 -3.94
C ASP A 55 3.15 -10.06 -5.35
N ILE A 56 2.02 -9.57 -5.87
CA ILE A 56 1.96 -8.90 -7.18
C ILE A 56 2.23 -7.39 -7.04
N VAL A 57 1.70 -6.79 -5.97
CA VAL A 57 1.78 -5.36 -5.69
C VAL A 57 2.34 -5.14 -4.29
N ALA A 58 3.26 -4.19 -4.14
CA ALA A 58 3.82 -3.83 -2.84
C ALA A 58 3.70 -2.32 -2.53
N ILE A 59 3.61 -2.00 -1.24
CA ILE A 59 3.76 -0.63 -0.75
C ILE A 59 5.21 -0.47 -0.29
N VAL A 60 5.89 0.57 -0.75
CA VAL A 60 7.21 0.97 -0.25
C VAL A 60 7.03 2.20 0.61
N PHE A 61 7.21 2.05 1.92
CA PHE A 61 7.16 3.18 2.84
C PHE A 61 8.56 3.76 3.01
N GLN A 62 8.70 5.07 2.81
CA GLN A 62 9.98 5.77 2.84
C GLN A 62 9.98 6.89 3.87
N ASP A 63 10.96 6.90 4.76
CA ASP A 63 11.21 8.03 5.66
C ASP A 63 11.98 9.16 4.94
N GLU A 64 12.87 8.79 4.02
CA GLU A 64 13.65 9.71 3.18
C GLU A 64 13.42 9.41 1.69
N ASN A 65 13.58 10.41 0.82
CA ASN A 65 13.41 10.27 -0.62
C ASN A 65 14.58 9.54 -1.29
N THR A 66 14.74 8.26 -0.95
CA THR A 66 15.71 7.38 -1.60
C THR A 66 15.13 6.91 -2.93
N PRO A 67 15.83 7.08 -4.07
CA PRO A 67 15.36 6.56 -5.35
C PRO A 67 15.02 5.07 -5.26
N PHE A 68 13.85 4.69 -5.75
CA PHE A 68 13.38 3.31 -5.79
C PHE A 68 12.91 2.98 -7.20
N VAL A 69 13.42 1.89 -7.77
CA VAL A 69 12.93 1.33 -9.03
C VAL A 69 12.61 -0.15 -8.87
N PRO A 70 11.63 -0.70 -9.62
CA PRO A 70 11.19 -2.10 -9.52
C PRO A 70 12.33 -3.12 -9.54
N ASP A 71 13.37 -2.87 -10.37
CA ASP A 71 14.50 -3.77 -10.57
C ASP A 71 15.40 -3.95 -9.33
N MET A 72 15.27 -3.07 -8.34
CA MET A 72 15.99 -3.22 -7.07
C MET A 72 15.54 -4.46 -6.29
N ILE A 73 14.33 -4.96 -6.53
CA ILE A 73 13.80 -6.16 -5.87
C ILE A 73 13.73 -7.30 -6.88
N ALA A 74 14.64 -8.26 -6.76
CA ALA A 74 14.60 -9.49 -7.53
C ALA A 74 13.39 -10.36 -7.14
N SER A 75 12.29 -10.21 -7.86
CA SER A 75 11.07 -11.00 -7.74
C SER A 75 10.46 -11.34 -9.10
N ASN A 76 9.91 -12.54 -9.21
CA ASN A 76 9.15 -12.96 -10.38
C ASN A 76 7.72 -12.43 -10.38
N PHE A 77 7.17 -12.05 -9.23
CA PHE A 77 5.75 -11.76 -9.04
C PHE A 77 5.47 -10.28 -8.82
N LEU A 78 6.37 -9.54 -8.20
CA LEU A 78 6.19 -8.10 -7.99
C LEU A 78 6.28 -7.35 -9.33
N HIS A 79 5.19 -6.68 -9.69
CA HIS A 79 5.08 -5.93 -10.96
C HIS A 79 4.70 -4.46 -10.75
N ALA A 80 4.08 -4.10 -9.62
CA ALA A 80 3.71 -2.72 -9.31
C ALA A 80 4.03 -2.34 -7.85
N PHE A 81 4.39 -1.09 -7.66
CA PHE A 81 4.77 -0.53 -6.36
C PHE A 81 4.08 0.82 -6.17
N VAL A 82 3.48 1.01 -5.00
CA VAL A 82 3.03 2.32 -4.52
C VAL A 82 4.02 2.81 -3.48
N VAL A 83 4.77 3.85 -3.80
CA VAL A 83 5.75 4.46 -2.90
C VAL A 83 5.06 5.55 -2.09
N VAL A 84 5.14 5.46 -0.77
CA VAL A 84 4.57 6.41 0.17
C VAL A 84 5.72 6.99 0.99
N GLN A 85 6.07 8.23 0.69
CA GLN A 85 7.12 8.97 1.38
C GLN A 85 6.50 9.84 2.48
N LEU A 86 7.07 9.76 3.68
CA LEU A 86 6.74 10.61 4.81
C LEU A 86 7.33 12.01 4.61
N GLU A 87 6.50 13.04 4.68
CA GLU A 87 6.95 14.43 4.73
C GLU A 87 6.45 15.12 6.01
N GLN A 88 7.35 15.79 6.72
CA GLN A 88 7.03 16.59 7.90
C GLN A 88 6.39 17.91 7.44
N GLY A 89 5.06 17.99 7.42
CA GLY A 89 4.32 19.18 6.99
C GLY A 89 4.29 20.34 8.00
N GLY A 90 5.23 20.38 8.95
CA GLY A 90 5.28 21.39 10.00
C GLY A 90 3.95 21.50 10.77
N ALA A 91 3.37 22.71 10.80
CA ALA A 91 2.10 23.01 11.47
C ALA A 91 0.87 22.28 10.86
N GLN A 92 0.97 21.77 9.62
CA GLN A 92 -0.11 21.11 8.90
C GLN A 92 -0.18 19.58 9.20
N GLY A 93 0.74 19.08 10.05
CA GLY A 93 0.85 17.68 10.41
C GLY A 93 1.60 16.84 9.37
N THR A 94 1.58 15.53 9.56
CA THR A 94 2.26 14.58 8.67
C THR A 94 1.59 14.52 7.29
N LEU A 95 2.40 14.64 6.24
CA LEU A 95 1.99 14.48 4.86
C LEU A 95 2.58 13.19 4.28
N TYR A 96 1.88 12.63 3.29
CA TYR A 96 2.30 11.48 2.51
C TYR A 96 2.40 11.90 1.05
N LYS A 97 3.63 11.94 0.54
CA LYS A 97 3.88 12.08 -0.89
C LYS A 97 3.83 10.71 -1.52
N VAL A 98 3.03 10.57 -2.57
CA VAL A 98 2.76 9.27 -3.20
C VAL A 98 3.28 9.28 -4.62
N SER A 99 4.02 8.24 -4.97
CA SER A 99 4.39 7.94 -6.35
C SER A 99 4.11 6.48 -6.66
N VAL A 100 4.08 6.16 -7.95
CA VAL A 100 3.79 4.81 -8.44
C VAL A 100 4.86 4.43 -9.44
N THR A 101 5.37 3.22 -9.32
CA THR A 101 6.28 2.64 -10.30
C THR A 101 5.86 1.20 -10.58
N ALA A 102 5.99 0.76 -11.81
CA ALA A 102 5.62 -0.58 -12.25
C ALA A 102 6.53 -1.00 -13.39
N ARG A 103 6.48 -2.29 -13.75
CA ARG A 103 7.14 -2.79 -14.98
C ARG A 103 6.46 -2.23 -16.23
N ASP A 104 7.22 -2.16 -17.31
CA ASP A 104 6.80 -1.55 -18.58
C ASP A 104 5.56 -2.21 -19.22
N ASP A 105 5.34 -3.50 -18.92
CA ASP A 105 4.22 -4.29 -19.43
C ASP A 105 2.93 -4.14 -18.61
N VAL A 106 2.96 -3.37 -17.52
CA VAL A 106 1.78 -3.09 -16.69
C VAL A 106 1.07 -1.84 -17.23
N PRO A 107 -0.19 -1.95 -17.69
CA PRO A 107 -0.94 -0.79 -18.16
C PRO A 107 -1.26 0.16 -17.00
N PHE A 108 -1.63 1.40 -17.33
CA PHE A 108 -2.10 2.36 -16.33
C PHE A 108 -3.26 1.80 -15.48
N PHE A 109 -3.22 2.07 -14.17
CA PHE A 109 -4.28 1.72 -13.23
C PHE A 109 -4.71 2.92 -12.40
N GLY A 110 -6.02 3.11 -12.26
CA GLY A 110 -6.61 4.20 -11.48
C GLY A 110 -6.61 3.93 -9.97
N PRO A 111 -7.04 4.89 -9.14
CA PRO A 111 -7.32 6.29 -9.50
C PRO A 111 -6.04 7.04 -9.93
N PRO A 112 -6.13 8.10 -10.75
CA PRO A 112 -4.97 8.95 -11.05
C PRO A 112 -4.44 9.61 -9.78
N LEU A 113 -3.14 9.86 -9.72
CA LEU A 113 -2.56 10.64 -8.63
C LEU A 113 -3.14 12.06 -8.66
N PRO A 114 -3.44 12.68 -7.50
CA PRO A 114 -3.80 14.09 -7.46
C PRO A 114 -2.61 14.95 -7.89
N ASP A 115 -2.89 16.20 -8.24
CA ASP A 115 -1.88 17.23 -8.48
C ASP A 115 -2.07 18.37 -7.47
N PRO A 116 -1.19 18.50 -6.45
CA PRO A 116 0.01 17.71 -6.20
C PRO A 116 -0.28 16.31 -5.63
N ALA A 117 0.63 15.36 -5.84
CA ALA A 117 0.52 13.96 -5.41
C ALA A 117 0.77 13.75 -3.90
N VAL A 118 0.10 14.55 -3.07
CA VAL A 118 0.30 14.64 -1.63
C VAL A 118 -1.03 14.44 -0.89
N PHE A 119 -0.99 13.65 0.17
CA PHE A 119 -2.13 13.30 1.01
C PHE A 119 -1.84 13.66 2.47
N ARG A 120 -2.85 14.02 3.25
CA ARG A 120 -2.69 14.32 4.67
C ARG A 120 -2.96 13.10 5.54
N LYS A 121 -2.06 12.82 6.48
CA LYS A 121 -2.34 11.89 7.57
C LYS A 121 -3.31 12.56 8.54
N VAL A 122 -4.59 12.21 8.46
CA VAL A 122 -5.53 12.57 9.53
C VAL A 122 -5.38 11.51 10.62
N ARG A 123 -4.94 11.92 11.83
CA ARG A 123 -5.08 11.05 13.00
C ARG A 123 -6.56 10.69 13.11
N ALA A 124 -6.88 9.41 13.17
CA ALA A 124 -8.20 8.97 13.59
C ALA A 124 -8.40 9.49 15.03
N ARG A 125 -8.97 10.69 15.17
CA ARG A 125 -9.58 11.10 16.43
C ARG A 125 -10.70 10.10 16.61
N GLY A 126 -10.57 9.24 17.62
CA GLY A 126 -11.45 8.11 17.84
C GLY A 126 -12.91 8.49 17.60
N CYS A 127 -13.64 7.60 16.93
CA CYS A 127 -15.08 7.69 16.74
C CYS A 127 -15.74 8.30 17.99
N ARG A 128 -16.24 9.53 17.86
CA ARG A 128 -17.25 10.08 18.76
C ARG A 128 -18.34 10.64 17.87
N TRP A 129 -19.47 9.95 17.90
CA TRP A 129 -20.73 10.35 17.29
C TRP A 129 -21.25 11.61 17.96
N GLY A 130 -21.73 12.56 17.15
CA GLY A 130 -22.64 13.64 17.56
C GLY A 130 -21.99 14.93 18.08
N ALA A 131 -22.09 16.00 17.27
CA ALA A 131 -22.77 17.24 17.65
C ALA A 131 -22.89 18.14 16.42
N LEU A 132 -24.08 18.72 16.24
CA LEU A 132 -24.45 19.60 15.14
C LEU A 132 -23.64 20.90 15.11
N GLY A 133 -23.47 21.46 13.90
CA GLY A 133 -23.58 22.90 13.68
C GLY A 133 -22.29 23.66 13.32
N THR A 134 -22.12 23.96 12.02
CA THR A 134 -22.10 25.31 11.42
C THR A 134 -21.47 25.27 10.02
N PRO A 135 -21.99 26.01 9.01
CA PRO A 135 -21.41 26.04 7.68
C PRO A 135 -20.22 27.01 7.68
N ALA A 136 -19.00 26.49 7.78
CA ALA A 136 -17.79 27.30 7.58
C ALA A 136 -17.50 27.43 6.08
N HIS A 137 -17.25 28.67 5.65
CA HIS A 137 -16.84 29.08 4.31
C HIS A 137 -15.94 28.08 3.58
N ALA A 138 -16.25 27.86 2.29
CA ALA A 138 -15.41 27.05 1.40
C ALA A 138 -14.03 27.72 1.22
N PRO A 139 -12.91 27.03 1.49
CA PRO A 139 -11.59 27.55 1.18
C PRO A 139 -11.33 27.48 -0.32
N THR A 140 -10.80 28.58 -0.87
CA THR A 140 -10.49 28.83 -2.29
C THR A 140 -9.18 28.20 -2.78
N HIS A 141 -8.65 27.21 -2.08
CA HIS A 141 -7.45 26.45 -2.49
C HIS A 141 -7.79 24.97 -2.66
N PRO A 142 -7.16 24.25 -3.61
CA PRO A 142 -7.34 22.81 -3.75
C PRO A 142 -6.96 22.16 -2.41
N ARG A 143 -7.98 21.58 -1.75
CA ARG A 143 -7.79 20.94 -0.44
C ARG A 143 -6.97 19.67 -0.65
N THR A 144 -5.86 19.55 0.06
CA THR A 144 -5.10 18.29 0.14
C THR A 144 -6.04 17.18 0.63
N PRO A 145 -6.08 16.02 -0.05
CA PRO A 145 -6.94 14.93 0.36
C PRO A 145 -6.65 14.46 1.80
N GLN A 146 -7.70 14.15 2.57
CA GLN A 146 -7.66 13.79 3.99
C GLN A 146 -7.34 12.30 4.23
N GLY A 147 -7.22 11.89 5.50
CA GLY A 147 -6.85 10.52 5.89
C GLY A 147 -7.82 9.42 5.42
N PRO A 148 -9.16 9.58 5.58
CA PRO A 148 -10.12 8.64 5.00
C PRO A 148 -10.02 8.57 3.47
N GLU A 149 -9.78 9.72 2.83
CA GLU A 149 -9.61 9.84 1.37
C GLU A 149 -8.30 9.16 0.92
N PHE A 150 -7.23 9.24 1.72
CA PHE A 150 -5.97 8.55 1.43
C PHE A 150 -6.09 7.04 1.58
N GLN A 151 -6.75 6.55 2.64
CA GLN A 151 -6.98 5.11 2.80
C GLN A 151 -7.80 4.55 1.64
N GLU A 152 -8.89 5.23 1.26
CA GLU A 152 -9.72 4.83 0.13
C GLU A 152 -8.94 4.87 -1.19
N PHE A 153 -8.17 5.94 -1.42
CA PHE A 153 -7.29 6.06 -2.57
C PHE A 153 -6.30 4.90 -2.64
N LEU A 154 -5.56 4.66 -1.56
CA LEU A 154 -4.48 3.67 -1.51
C LEU A 154 -5.02 2.25 -1.73
N LEU A 155 -6.09 1.86 -1.03
CA LEU A 155 -6.66 0.52 -1.17
C LEU A 155 -7.25 0.30 -2.57
N THR A 156 -7.94 1.30 -3.13
CA THR A 156 -8.44 1.24 -4.51
C THR A 156 -7.29 1.14 -5.51
N LYS A 157 -6.22 1.91 -5.31
CA LYS A 157 -5.04 1.93 -6.17
C LYS A 157 -4.32 0.59 -6.17
N LEU A 158 -4.18 -0.07 -5.02
CA LEU A 158 -3.55 -1.39 -4.89
C LEU A 158 -4.35 -2.47 -5.60
N ILE A 159 -5.67 -2.50 -5.42
CA ILE A 159 -6.55 -3.46 -6.10
C ILE A 159 -6.47 -3.28 -7.63
N ASN A 160 -6.54 -2.03 -8.09
CA ASN A 160 -6.45 -1.75 -9.53
C ASN A 160 -5.07 -2.04 -10.09
N ALA A 161 -4.00 -1.84 -9.31
CA ALA A 161 -2.66 -2.24 -9.69
C ALA A 161 -2.57 -3.75 -9.91
N GLU A 162 -3.17 -4.55 -9.02
CA GLU A 162 -3.20 -6.01 -9.16
C GLU A 162 -3.95 -6.42 -10.43
N TYR A 163 -5.14 -5.84 -10.67
CA TYR A 163 -5.90 -6.07 -11.90
C TYR A 163 -5.14 -5.69 -13.17
N ALA A 164 -4.37 -4.60 -13.15
CA ALA A 164 -3.52 -4.22 -14.27
C ALA A 164 -2.36 -5.19 -14.45
N CYS A 165 -1.75 -5.67 -13.37
CA CYS A 165 -0.66 -6.64 -13.43
C CYS A 165 -1.10 -7.97 -14.07
N TYR A 166 -2.34 -8.43 -13.87
CA TYR A 166 -2.82 -9.64 -14.57
C TYR A 166 -2.86 -9.48 -16.10
N ARG A 167 -2.92 -8.25 -16.62
CA ARG A 167 -2.85 -7.96 -18.05
C ARG A 167 -1.41 -7.88 -18.58
N ALA A 168 -0.41 -7.90 -17.71
CA ALA A 168 0.99 -7.96 -18.09
C ALA A 168 1.30 -9.30 -18.77
N GLU A 169 2.22 -9.31 -19.75
CA GLU A 169 2.44 -10.48 -20.61
C GLU A 169 2.76 -11.76 -19.82
N LYS A 170 3.49 -11.63 -18.71
CA LYS A 170 3.90 -12.76 -17.88
C LYS A 170 2.71 -13.46 -17.24
N PHE A 171 1.70 -12.71 -16.80
CA PHE A 171 0.52 -13.26 -16.15
C PHE A 171 -0.57 -13.65 -17.15
N ALA A 172 -0.72 -12.91 -18.25
CA ALA A 172 -1.63 -13.27 -19.33
C ALA A 172 -1.33 -14.68 -19.89
N LYS A 173 -0.05 -15.08 -19.95
CA LYS A 173 0.35 -16.44 -20.39
C LYS A 173 0.08 -17.54 -19.36
N LEU A 174 -0.10 -17.19 -18.08
CA LEU A 174 -0.45 -18.12 -17.00
C LEU A 174 -1.96 -18.31 -16.85
N GLU A 175 -2.77 -17.28 -17.16
CA GLU A 175 -4.24 -17.33 -17.09
C GLU A 175 -4.87 -18.21 -18.19
N VAL A 176 -4.14 -18.44 -19.29
CA VAL A 176 -4.60 -19.23 -20.45
C VAL A 176 -4.29 -20.75 -20.29
N ARG A 177 -3.77 -21.18 -19.14
CA ARG A 177 -3.44 -22.59 -18.84
C ARG A 177 -4.42 -23.21 -17.86
#